data_AF-A0A2V6KII8-F1
#
_entry.id   AF-A0A2V6KII8-F1
#
_cell.length_a   1.000
_cell.length_b   1.000
_cell.length_c   1.000
_cell.angle_alpha   90.00
_cell.angle_beta   90.00
_cell.angle_gamma   90.00
#
_symmetry.space_group_name_H-M   'P 1'
#
loop_
_entity.id
_entity.type
_entity.pdbx_description
1 polymer ?
#
loop_
_entity_poly.entity_id
_entity_poly.type
_entity_poly.pdbx_seq_one_letter_code
_entity_poly.pdbx_strand_id
1 'polypeptide(L)'
;WEDWDFWLRVAYHQGTFVHLAKVGFDQRVRNDSLSLQANEHRLDLFNYIFGKPEMACYRLIREMDEQAQILRTRIRSTEDLVRDIKRLRSYRLGHALLAPARLLQKLWRFFH
;
A
#
# COMPACT_ATOMS: atom_id res chain seq x y z
N TRP A 1 -17.56 -16.92 -20.58
CA TRP A 1 -17.02 -16.90 -19.21
C TRP A 1 -15.54 -16.56 -19.35
N GLU A 2 -15.09 -15.46 -18.76
CA GLU A 2 -13.73 -14.94 -18.97
C GLU A 2 -12.74 -15.63 -18.02
N ASP A 3 -11.53 -15.90 -18.50
CA ASP A 3 -10.50 -16.67 -17.77
C ASP A 3 -10.19 -16.11 -16.38
N TRP A 4 -10.23 -14.79 -16.21
CA TRP A 4 -9.96 -14.14 -14.93
C TRP A 4 -11.01 -14.47 -13.85
N ASP A 5 -12.28 -14.63 -14.22
CA ASP A 5 -13.37 -14.92 -13.28
C ASP A 5 -13.23 -16.33 -12.70
N PHE A 6 -12.79 -17.27 -13.55
CA PHE A 6 -12.45 -18.63 -13.12
C PHE A 6 -11.31 -18.62 -12.09
N TRP A 7 -10.21 -17.93 -12.37
CA TRP A 7 -9.05 -17.91 -11.47
C TRP A 7 -9.36 -17.23 -10.13
N LEU A 8 -10.19 -16.19 -10.12
CA LEU A 8 -10.66 -15.56 -8.88
C LEU A 8 -11.48 -16.53 -8.03
N ARG A 9 -12.38 -17.31 -8.63
CA ARG A 9 -13.15 -18.33 -7.92
C ARG A 9 -12.25 -19.44 -7.36
N VAL A 10 -11.27 -19.91 -8.14
CA VAL A 10 -10.28 -20.89 -7.68
C VAL A 10 -9.51 -20.35 -6.48
N ALA A 11 -9.08 -19.08 -6.51
CA ALA A 11 -8.39 -18.44 -5.39
C ALA A 11 -9.29 -18.33 -4.14
N TYR A 12 -10.55 -17.94 -4.32
CA TYR A 12 -11.52 -17.85 -3.22
C TYR A 12 -11.75 -19.20 -2.53
N HIS A 13 -11.78 -20.29 -3.30
CA HIS A 13 -11.88 -21.65 -2.78
C HIS A 13 -10.55 -22.23 -2.28
N GLN A 14 -9.54 -21.40 -2.02
CA GLN A 14 -8.21 -21.79 -1.53
C GLN A 14 -7.47 -22.75 -2.47
N GLY A 15 -7.71 -22.62 -3.78
CA GLY A 15 -6.98 -23.35 -4.79
C GLY A 15 -5.47 -23.09 -4.72
N THR A 16 -4.68 -24.13 -4.98
CA THR A 16 -3.22 -24.02 -5.00
C THR A 16 -2.74 -23.60 -6.38
N PHE A 17 -1.92 -22.55 -6.44
CA PHE A 17 -1.34 -22.05 -7.67
C PHE A 17 0.12 -22.49 -7.79
N VAL A 18 0.47 -23.09 -8.92
CA VAL A 18 1.85 -23.47 -9.25
C VAL A 18 2.27 -22.73 -10.51
N HIS A 19 3.28 -21.87 -10.38
CA HIS A 19 3.88 -21.19 -11.51
C HIS A 19 4.90 -22.11 -12.18
N LEU A 20 4.68 -22.44 -13.46
CA LEU A 20 5.63 -23.21 -14.26
C LEU A 20 6.56 -22.26 -15.01
N ALA A 21 7.85 -22.29 -14.67
CA ALA A 21 8.88 -21.43 -15.27
C ALA A 21 9.26 -21.80 -16.73
N LYS A 22 8.44 -22.60 -17.42
CA LYS A 22 8.68 -23.01 -18.79
C LYS A 22 7.85 -22.12 -19.72
N VAL A 23 8.51 -21.45 -20.66
CA VAL A 23 7.84 -20.73 -21.74
C VAL A 23 7.20 -21.78 -22.67
N GLY A 24 5.96 -22.14 -22.40
CA GLY A 24 5.18 -23.10 -23.19
C GLY A 24 4.35 -22.45 -24.30
N PHE A 25 4.24 -21.12 -24.29
CA PHE A 25 3.43 -20.36 -25.23
C PHE A 25 4.29 -19.28 -25.88
N ASP A 26 4.60 -19.46 -27.15
CA ASP A 26 5.18 -18.41 -28.00
C ASP A 26 4.04 -17.47 -28.42
N GLN A 27 3.69 -16.54 -27.54
CA GLN A 27 2.61 -15.60 -27.79
C GLN A 27 3.11 -14.57 -28.81
N ARG A 28 2.70 -14.73 -30.08
CA ARG A 28 2.98 -13.76 -31.14
C ARG A 28 2.29 -12.44 -30.82
N VAL A 29 3.04 -11.50 -30.24
CA VAL A 29 2.59 -10.12 -30.00
C VAL A 29 2.41 -9.44 -31.36
N ARG A 30 1.17 -9.37 -31.85
CA ARG A 30 0.81 -8.43 -32.93
C ARG A 30 0.70 -7.04 -32.31
N ASN A 31 1.14 -6.02 -33.04
CA ASN A 31 1.13 -4.61 -32.60
C ASN A 31 -0.26 -4.06 -32.23
N ASP A 32 -1.34 -4.74 -32.65
CA ASP A 32 -2.72 -4.46 -32.24
C ASP A 32 -3.15 -5.35 -31.04
N SER A 33 -2.25 -5.53 -30.07
CA SER A 33 -2.53 -6.41 -28.94
C SER A 33 -3.67 -5.85 -28.09
N LEU A 34 -4.69 -6.68 -27.84
CA LEU A 34 -5.82 -6.39 -26.95
C LEU A 34 -5.40 -5.89 -25.55
N SER A 35 -4.14 -6.11 -25.14
CA SER A 35 -3.56 -5.58 -23.91
C SER A 35 -3.46 -4.05 -23.88
N LEU A 36 -3.23 -3.39 -25.02
CA LEU A 36 -3.19 -1.93 -25.10
C LEU A 36 -4.59 -1.34 -24.92
N GLN A 37 -5.60 -1.89 -25.60
CA GLN A 37 -7.01 -1.50 -25.43
C GLN A 37 -7.53 -1.80 -24.03
N ALA A 38 -7.13 -2.93 -23.43
CA ALA A 38 -7.50 -3.27 -22.06
C ALA A 38 -6.88 -2.30 -21.04
N ASN A 39 -5.70 -1.74 -21.33
CA ASN A 39 -5.09 -0.74 -20.47
C ASN A 39 -5.79 0.63 -20.56
N GLU A 40 -6.26 1.01 -21.75
CA GLU A 40 -7.06 2.24 -21.95
C GLU A 40 -8.38 2.19 -21.18
N HIS A 41 -9.06 1.04 -21.17
CA HIS A 41 -10.34 0.82 -20.47
C HIS A 41 -10.19 0.16 -19.10
N ARG A 42 -8.98 0.21 -18.51
CA ARG A 42 -8.65 -0.51 -17.27
C ARG A 42 -9.58 -0.16 -16.12
N LEU A 43 -9.98 1.10 -15.99
CA LEU A 43 -10.89 1.53 -14.92
C LEU A 43 -12.29 0.96 -15.08
N ASP A 44 -12.82 0.94 -16.31
CA ASP A 44 -14.14 0.40 -16.61
C ASP A 44 -14.18 -1.11 -16.36
N LEU A 45 -13.13 -1.82 -16.77
CA LEU A 45 -12.95 -3.24 -16.49
C LEU A 45 -12.89 -3.51 -14.98
N PHE A 46 -12.15 -2.71 -14.21
CA PHE A 46 -12.13 -2.88 -12.76
C PHE A 46 -13.48 -2.63 -12.11
N ASN A 47 -14.19 -1.58 -12.54
CA ASN A 47 -15.52 -1.29 -12.02
C ASN A 47 -16.51 -2.41 -12.36
N TYR A 48 -16.40 -3.00 -13.55
CA TYR A 48 -17.19 -4.17 -13.94
C TYR A 48 -16.86 -5.40 -13.08
N ILE A 49 -15.58 -5.74 -12.92
CA ILE A 49 -15.10 -6.90 -12.14
C ILE A 49 -15.55 -6.79 -10.68
N PHE A 50 -15.27 -5.66 -10.02
CA PHE A 50 -15.60 -5.46 -8.61
C PHE A 50 -17.05 -5.05 -8.38
N GLY A 51 -17.79 -4.73 -9.44
CA GLY A 51 -19.23 -4.45 -9.41
C GLY A 51 -20.07 -5.70 -9.11
N LYS A 52 -19.55 -6.89 -9.42
CA LYS A 52 -20.22 -8.18 -9.19
C LYS A 52 -20.47 -8.43 -7.69
N PRO A 53 -21.65 -8.94 -7.30
CA PRO A 53 -21.97 -9.20 -5.89
C PRO A 53 -21.01 -10.24 -5.26
N GLU A 54 -20.52 -11.19 -6.04
CA GLU A 54 -19.55 -12.21 -5.58
C GLU A 54 -18.18 -11.61 -5.22
N MET A 55 -17.88 -10.40 -5.72
CA MET A 55 -16.61 -9.71 -5.52
C MET A 55 -16.67 -8.63 -4.43
N ALA A 56 -17.77 -8.56 -3.67
CA ALA A 56 -17.98 -7.55 -2.63
C ALA A 56 -16.87 -7.55 -1.57
N CYS A 57 -16.40 -8.72 -1.12
CA CYS A 57 -15.30 -8.83 -0.17
C CYS A 57 -13.99 -8.25 -0.74
N TYR A 58 -13.71 -8.46 -2.03
CA TYR A 58 -12.52 -7.93 -2.68
C TYR A 58 -12.59 -6.42 -2.88
N ARG A 59 -13.79 -5.88 -3.12
CA ARG A 59 -14.02 -4.43 -3.14
C ARG A 59 -13.65 -3.79 -1.79
N LEU A 60 -14.11 -4.38 -0.68
CA LEU A 60 -13.78 -3.92 0.66
C LEU A 60 -12.27 -3.99 0.93
N ILE A 61 -11.61 -5.10 0.58
CA ILE A 61 -10.16 -5.25 0.75
C ILE A 61 -9.40 -4.18 -0.04
N ARG A 62 -9.84 -3.90 -1.27
CA ARG A 62 -9.25 -2.85 -2.11
C ARG A 62 -9.42 -1.47 -1.50
N GLU A 63 -10.63 -1.13 -1.05
CA GLU A 63 -10.89 0.16 -0.39
C GLU A 63 -10.04 0.31 0.89
N MET A 64 -9.88 -0.76 1.66
CA MET A 64 -9.00 -0.75 2.83
C MET A 64 -7.52 -0.57 2.45
N ASP A 65 -7.04 -1.18 1.37
CA ASP A 65 -5.66 -0.98 0.89
C ASP A 65 -5.46 0.46 0.38
N GLU A 66 -6.41 1.01 -0.37
CA GLU A 66 -6.37 2.42 -0.82
C GLU A 66 -6.27 3.38 0.38
N GLN A 67 -7.07 3.16 1.43
CA GLN A 67 -6.99 3.92 2.68
C GLN A 67 -5.65 3.72 3.41
N ALA A 68 -5.15 2.49 3.46
CA ALA A 68 -3.87 2.16 4.08
C ALA A 68 -2.70 2.86 3.36
N GLN A 69 -2.73 2.94 2.03
CA GLN A 69 -1.72 3.66 1.25
C GLN A 69 -1.78 5.17 1.50
N ILE A 70 -2.98 5.75 1.57
CA ILE A 70 -3.15 7.17 1.94
C ILE A 70 -2.59 7.42 3.35
N LEU A 71 -2.86 6.55 4.30
CA LEU A 71 -2.34 6.68 5.65
C LEU A 71 -0.81 6.55 5.67
N ARG A 72 -0.24 5.58 4.95
CA ARG A 72 1.22 5.39 4.82
C ARG A 72 1.92 6.60 4.22
N THR A 73 1.34 7.19 3.17
CA THR A 73 1.92 8.39 2.54
C THR A 73 1.89 9.59 3.48
N ARG A 74 0.81 9.77 4.26
CA ARG A 74 0.71 10.80 5.30
C ARG A 74 1.71 10.57 6.44
N ILE A 75 1.84 9.34 6.94
CA ILE A 75 2.82 9.01 7.97
C ILE A 75 4.22 9.36 7.48
N ARG A 76 4.58 8.93 6.26
CA ARG A 76 5.88 9.23 5.67
C ARG A 76 6.14 10.73 5.55
N SER A 77 5.16 11.51 5.08
CA SER A 77 5.33 12.98 4.98
C SER A 77 5.49 13.64 6.35
N THR A 78 4.78 13.16 7.38
CA THR A 78 4.96 13.66 8.75
C THR A 78 6.32 13.28 9.34
N GLU A 79 6.80 12.07 9.07
CA GLU A 79 8.13 11.61 9.50
C GLU A 79 9.24 12.45 8.86
N ASP A 80 9.09 12.78 7.58
CA ASP A 80 10.03 13.64 6.85
C ASP A 80 10.05 15.06 7.42
N LEU A 81 8.88 15.64 7.71
CA LEU A 81 8.78 16.95 8.35
C LEU A 81 9.42 16.96 9.75
N VAL A 82 9.20 15.92 10.55
CA VAL A 82 9.84 15.77 11.87
C VAL A 82 11.36 15.66 11.74
N ARG A 83 11.85 14.92 10.73
CA ARG A 83 13.28 14.78 10.44
C ARG A 83 13.91 16.13 10.10
N ASP A 84 13.24 16.94 9.29
CA ASP A 84 13.70 18.27 8.90
C ASP A 84 13.72 19.23 10.09
N ILE A 85 12.68 19.22 10.92
CA ILE A 85 12.64 20.01 12.16
C ILE A 85 13.79 19.62 13.08
N LYS A 86 14.05 18.32 13.26
CA LYS A 86 15.16 17.83 14.10
C LYS A 86 16.53 18.27 13.58
N ARG A 87 16.67 18.51 12.27
CA ARG A 87 17.91 18.99 11.65
C ARG A 87 18.16 20.47 11.93
N LEU A 88 17.12 21.27 12.19
CA LEU A 88 17.26 22.71 12.45
C LEU A 88 18.11 22.99 13.70
N ARG A 89 19.01 23.97 13.58
CA ARG A 89 19.92 24.37 14.67
C ARG A 89 19.16 24.90 15.89
N SER A 90 18.04 25.61 15.68
CA SER A 90 17.14 26.09 16.73
C SER A 90 16.51 24.97 17.53
N TYR A 91 16.04 23.90 16.87
CA TYR A 91 15.48 22.73 17.53
C TYR A 91 16.54 22.01 18.38
N ARG A 92 17.76 21.83 17.86
CA ARG A 92 18.88 21.23 18.60
C ARG A 92 19.25 22.05 19.83
N LEU A 93 19.28 23.38 19.72
CA LEU A 93 19.56 24.27 20.84
C LEU A 93 18.45 24.24 21.90
N GLY A 94 17.18 24.32 21.49
CA GLY A 94 16.04 24.20 22.41
C GLY A 94 15.99 22.85 23.10
N HIS A 95 16.29 21.76 22.38
CA HIS A 95 16.35 20.43 22.98
C HIS A 95 17.52 20.31 23.97
N ALA A 96 18.70 20.86 23.66
CA ALA A 96 19.84 20.87 24.58
C ALA A 96 19.56 21.71 25.83
N LEU A 97 18.85 22.83 25.70
CA LEU A 97 18.48 23.71 26.80
C LEU A 97 17.47 23.06 27.77
N LEU A 98 16.53 22.28 27.25
CA LEU A 98 15.50 21.60 28.05
C LEU A 98 15.93 20.23 28.58
N ALA A 99 16.99 19.62 28.02
CA ALA A 99 17.53 18.34 28.48
C ALA A 99 17.92 18.31 29.97
N PRO A 100 18.66 19.30 30.52
CA PRO A 100 19.02 19.30 31.95
C PRO A 100 17.79 19.44 32.87
N ALA A 101 16.80 20.26 32.49
CA ALA A 101 15.56 20.39 33.24
C ALA A 101 14.77 19.07 33.32
N ARG A 102 14.75 18.29 32.23
CA ARG A 102 14.10 16.97 32.18
C ARG A 102 14.84 15.92 33.04
N LEU A 103 16.17 15.97 33.08
CA LEU A 103 16.98 15.11 33.95
C LEU A 103 16.71 15.41 35.44
N LEU A 104 16.67 16.68 35.82
CA LEU A 104 16.34 17.10 37.17
C LEU A 104 14.93 16.66 37.58
N GLN A 105 13.95 16.79 36.68
CA GLN A 105 12.59 16.32 36.93
C GLN A 105 12.51 14.80 37.10
N LYS A 106 13.31 14.03 36.34
CA LYS A 106 13.35 12.57 36.45
C LYS A 106 14.00 12.13 37.76
N LEU A 107 15.08 12.78 38.17
CA LEU A 107 15.74 12.52 39.46
C LEU A 107 14.83 12.90 40.63
N TRP A 108 14.13 14.04 40.54
CA TRP A 108 13.16 14.47 41.54
C TRP A 108 12.03 13.45 41.74
N ARG A 109 11.48 12.87 40.66
CA ARG A 109 10.47 11.80 40.72
C ARG A 109 11.00 10.46 41.20
N PHE A 110 12.32 10.26 41.24
CA PHE A 110 12.92 9.00 41.69
C PHE A 110 13.30 9.06 43.18
N PHE A 111 13.53 10.26 43.70
CA PHE A 111 13.85 10.52 45.10
C PHE A 111 12.63 10.86 45.98
N HIS A 112 11.47 11.10 45.38
CA HIS A 112 10.20 11.31 46.07
C HIS A 112 9.24 10.15 45.81
#